data_AF-A0A3M1WMW4-F1
#
_entry.id   AF-A0A3M1WMW4-F1
#
_cell.length_a   1.000
_cell.length_b   1.000
_cell.length_c   1.000
_cell.angle_alpha   90.00
_cell.angle_beta   90.00
_cell.angle_gamma   90.00
#
_symmetry.space_group_name_H-M   'P 1'
#
loop_
_entity.id
_entity.type
_entity.pdbx_description
1 polymer ?
#
loop_
_entity_poly.entity_id
_entity_poly.type
_entity_poly.pdbx_seq_one_letter_code
_entity_poly.pdbx_strand_id
1 'polypeptide(L)'
;MMNLIKNFPPDGVVTINRVILKPEYTVDDLQERVAELCENVKTYHSDTGFIGGFVALNSGQVSNEGSTIGQAVESPLKGREALIVTFWRSFEDHEASHKSDTFQPLFKRVLELCENGNE
;
A
#
# COMPACT_ATOMS: atom_id res chain seq x y z
N MET A 1 -19.04 -18.21 -4.71
CA MET A 1 -18.20 -17.44 -3.77
C MET A 1 -17.79 -16.15 -4.45
N MET A 2 -17.97 -15.01 -3.77
CA MET A 2 -17.49 -13.72 -4.28
C MET A 2 -16.05 -13.57 -3.79
N ASN A 3 -15.08 -13.72 -4.70
CA ASN A 3 -13.67 -13.55 -4.36
C ASN A 3 -13.41 -12.04 -4.18
N LEU A 4 -12.73 -11.66 -3.09
CA LEU A 4 -12.33 -10.27 -2.82
C LEU A 4 -11.60 -9.66 -4.02
N ILE A 5 -10.71 -10.45 -4.63
CA ILE A 5 -10.03 -10.14 -5.88
C ILE A 5 -10.39 -11.23 -6.90
N LYS A 6 -11.00 -10.83 -8.01
CA LYS A 6 -11.42 -11.76 -9.07
C LYS A 6 -10.17 -12.40 -9.70
N ASN A 7 -10.18 -13.73 -9.84
CA ASN A 7 -9.11 -14.51 -10.45
C ASN A 7 -7.72 -14.36 -9.81
N PHE A 8 -7.64 -14.03 -8.51
CA PHE A 8 -6.36 -14.04 -7.81
C PHE A 8 -5.78 -15.48 -7.78
N PRO A 9 -4.54 -15.71 -8.27
CA PRO A 9 -3.94 -17.03 -8.30
C PRO A 9 -3.78 -17.63 -6.90
N PRO A 10 -3.93 -18.96 -6.72
CA PRO A 10 -3.71 -19.61 -5.42
C PRO A 10 -2.28 -19.43 -4.88
N ASP A 11 -1.32 -19.27 -5.77
CA ASP A 11 0.12 -19.03 -5.54
C ASP A 11 0.51 -17.55 -5.73
N GLY A 12 -0.47 -16.68 -5.94
CA GLY A 12 -0.25 -15.24 -6.06
C GLY A 12 0.31 -14.64 -4.77
N VAL A 13 0.99 -13.50 -4.91
CA VAL A 13 1.65 -12.82 -3.79
C VAL A 13 0.90 -11.53 -3.46
N VAL A 14 0.73 -11.29 -2.17
CA VAL A 14 0.26 -10.01 -1.64
C VAL A 14 1.46 -9.29 -1.03
N THR A 15 1.81 -8.12 -1.54
CA THR A 15 2.84 -7.28 -0.94
C THR A 15 2.17 -6.18 -0.12
N ILE A 16 2.78 -5.88 1.02
CA ILE A 16 2.31 -4.87 1.96
C ILE A 16 3.49 -3.94 2.19
N ASN A 17 3.31 -2.67 1.85
CA ASN A 17 4.27 -1.63 2.17
C ASN A 17 3.64 -0.73 3.22
N ARG A 18 4.24 -0.71 4.41
CA ARG A 18 3.82 0.17 5.48
C ARG A 18 4.51 1.52 5.32
N VAL A 19 3.72 2.59 5.35
CA VAL A 19 4.23 3.96 5.27
C VAL A 19 3.72 4.80 6.43
N ILE A 20 4.61 5.61 6.98
CA ILE A 20 4.34 6.56 8.05
C ILE A 20 4.65 7.94 7.50
N LEU A 21 3.63 8.81 7.41
CA LEU A 21 3.77 10.15 6.88
C LEU A 21 4.56 11.05 7.82
N LYS A 22 5.45 11.88 7.26
CA LYS A 22 6.11 12.94 8.03
C LYS A 22 5.06 13.94 8.54
N PRO A 23 5.32 14.63 9.67
CA PRO A 23 4.33 15.49 10.31
C PRO A 23 3.81 16.64 9.43
N GLU A 24 4.58 17.05 8.43
CA GLU A 24 4.22 18.13 7.49
C GLU A 24 3.28 17.71 6.35
N TYR A 25 2.99 16.42 6.19
CA TYR A 25 2.13 15.89 5.13
C TYR A 25 0.83 15.30 5.68
N THR A 26 -0.17 15.25 4.81
CA THR A 26 -1.51 14.74 5.09
C THR A 26 -1.78 13.44 4.33
N VAL A 27 -2.84 12.76 4.73
CA VAL A 27 -3.35 11.58 4.01
C VAL A 27 -3.73 11.93 2.57
N ASP A 28 -4.24 13.14 2.32
CA ASP A 28 -4.64 13.56 0.98
C ASP A 28 -3.42 13.63 0.05
N ASP A 29 -2.27 14.14 0.55
CA ASP A 29 -0.99 14.13 -0.18
C ASP A 29 -0.57 12.71 -0.56
N LEU A 30 -0.74 11.76 0.35
CA LEU A 30 -0.43 10.35 0.11
C LEU A 30 -1.36 9.75 -0.94
N GLN A 31 -2.66 10.00 -0.82
CA GLN A 31 -3.66 9.47 -1.74
C GLN A 31 -3.40 9.92 -3.17
N GLU A 32 -3.06 11.20 -3.37
CA GLU A 32 -2.73 11.74 -4.70
C GLU A 32 -1.54 11.01 -5.32
N ARG A 33 -0.41 10.91 -4.60
CA ARG A 33 0.80 10.26 -5.12
C ARG A 33 0.62 8.76 -5.34
N VAL A 34 -0.13 8.09 -4.48
CA VAL A 34 -0.43 6.66 -4.66
C VAL A 34 -1.43 6.45 -5.80
N ALA A 35 -2.38 7.35 -6.04
CA ALA A 35 -3.28 7.25 -7.19
C ALA A 35 -2.51 7.33 -8.52
N GLU A 36 -1.54 8.25 -8.63
CA GLU A 36 -0.64 8.32 -9.79
C GLU A 36 0.16 7.01 -9.96
N LEU A 37 0.73 6.48 -8.86
CA LEU A 37 1.47 5.23 -8.86
C LEU A 37 0.58 4.05 -9.33
N CYS A 38 -0.63 3.92 -8.78
CA CYS A 38 -1.56 2.86 -9.12
C CYS A 38 -2.00 2.94 -10.58
N GLU A 39 -2.26 4.13 -11.12
CA GLU A 39 -2.61 4.29 -12.54
C GLU A 39 -1.44 3.90 -13.45
N ASN A 40 -0.19 4.21 -13.06
CA ASN A 40 1.00 3.78 -13.79
C ASN A 40 1.12 2.25 -13.82
N VAL A 41 1.02 1.60 -12.66
CA VAL A 41 1.13 0.14 -12.55
C VAL A 41 0.00 -0.54 -13.33
N LYS A 42 -1.22 -0.01 -13.26
CA LYS A 42 -2.34 -0.51 -14.06
C LYS A 42 -2.10 -0.35 -15.57
N THR A 43 -1.51 0.77 -16.00
CA THR A 43 -1.27 1.04 -17.43
C THR A 43 -0.18 0.15 -18.02
N TYR A 44 0.90 -0.09 -17.28
CA TYR A 44 2.09 -0.75 -17.84
C TYR A 44 2.31 -2.17 -17.35
N HIS A 45 1.66 -2.58 -16.26
CA HIS A 45 1.91 -3.87 -15.60
C HIS A 45 0.68 -4.75 -15.43
N SER A 46 -0.51 -4.35 -15.91
CA SER A 46 -1.72 -5.20 -15.89
C SER A 46 -1.52 -6.51 -16.64
N ASP A 47 -0.75 -6.50 -17.72
CA ASP A 47 -0.49 -7.68 -18.54
C ASP A 47 0.73 -8.47 -18.04
N THR A 48 1.59 -7.81 -17.25
CA THR A 48 2.84 -8.37 -16.75
C THR A 48 2.76 -8.90 -15.33
N GLY A 49 1.63 -8.77 -14.63
CA GLY A 49 1.38 -9.51 -13.39
C GLY A 49 0.71 -8.76 -12.25
N PHE A 50 0.50 -7.45 -12.39
CA PHE A 50 -0.28 -6.69 -11.43
C PHE A 50 -1.78 -7.02 -11.57
N ILE A 51 -2.39 -7.43 -10.47
CA ILE A 51 -3.81 -7.81 -10.43
C ILE A 51 -4.67 -6.68 -9.85
N GLY A 52 -4.11 -5.92 -8.91
CA GLY A 52 -4.78 -4.80 -8.28
C GLY A 52 -4.12 -4.37 -6.98
N GLY A 53 -4.68 -3.37 -6.32
CA GLY A 53 -4.21 -2.92 -5.02
C GLY A 53 -5.17 -1.93 -4.38
N PHE A 54 -4.96 -1.67 -3.10
CA PHE A 54 -5.67 -0.64 -2.35
C PHE A 54 -4.76 -0.06 -1.26
N VAL A 55 -5.14 1.11 -0.77
CA VAL A 55 -4.50 1.76 0.38
C VAL A 55 -5.43 1.67 1.58
N ALA A 56 -4.93 1.14 2.69
CA ALA A 56 -5.64 1.14 3.97
C ALA A 56 -5.03 2.17 4.91
N LEU A 57 -5.87 3.02 5.51
CA LEU A 57 -5.43 4.07 6.42
C LEU A 57 -5.69 3.67 7.87
N ASN A 58 -4.74 3.96 8.76
CA ASN A 58 -4.93 3.76 10.18
C ASN A 58 -5.94 4.80 10.72
N SER A 59 -7.17 4.34 10.99
CA SER A 59 -8.24 5.16 11.58
C SER A 59 -8.02 5.49 13.06
N GLY A 60 -7.02 4.87 13.69
CA GLY A 60 -6.73 4.97 15.12
C GLY A 60 -7.62 4.12 16.01
N GLN A 61 -8.59 3.40 15.43
CA GLN A 61 -9.50 2.54 16.18
C GLN A 61 -8.84 1.19 16.45
N VAL A 62 -8.50 0.95 17.72
CA VAL A 62 -7.96 -0.32 18.19
C VAL A 62 -9.08 -1.08 18.92
N SER A 63 -9.31 -2.35 18.55
CA SER A 63 -10.33 -3.19 19.18
C SER A 63 -9.87 -3.62 20.57
N ASN A 64 -10.64 -3.32 21.62
CA ASN A 64 -10.30 -3.68 22.99
C ASN A 64 -10.45 -5.19 23.23
N GLU A 65 -11.48 -5.80 22.66
CA GLU A 65 -11.77 -7.23 22.80
C GLU A 65 -10.87 -8.10 21.91
N GLY A 66 -10.40 -7.55 20.78
CA GLY A 66 -9.50 -8.22 19.85
C GLY A 66 -8.01 -8.00 20.16
N SER A 67 -7.68 -7.12 21.09
CA SER A 67 -6.30 -6.78 21.48
C SER A 67 -6.03 -7.25 22.91
N THR A 68 -4.80 -7.69 23.18
CA THR A 68 -4.42 -8.31 24.45
C THR A 68 -4.37 -7.34 25.66
N ILE A 69 -4.81 -6.07 25.50
CA ILE A 69 -4.66 -5.02 26.51
C ILE A 69 -5.93 -4.16 26.54
N GLY A 70 -6.71 -4.26 27.62
CA GLY A 70 -7.95 -3.52 27.84
C GLY A 70 -7.72 -2.05 28.24
N GLN A 71 -7.28 -1.23 27.31
CA GLN A 71 -7.33 0.23 27.41
C GLN A 71 -7.79 0.82 26.09
N ALA A 72 -8.54 1.93 26.13
CA ALA A 72 -8.80 2.74 24.95
C ALA A 72 -7.47 3.37 24.50
N VAL A 73 -6.78 2.72 23.58
CA VAL A 73 -5.48 3.17 23.05
C VAL A 73 -5.72 3.70 21.65
N GLU A 74 -5.96 5.00 21.50
CA GLU A 74 -5.84 5.60 20.17
C GLU A 74 -4.42 5.36 19.66
N SER A 75 -4.28 4.92 18.41
CA SER A 75 -2.96 4.77 17.80
C SER A 75 -2.25 6.13 17.74
N PRO A 76 -0.98 6.25 18.18
CA PRO A 76 -0.20 7.47 17.97
C PRO A 76 0.05 7.77 16.48
N LEU A 77 -0.22 6.79 15.60
CA LEU A 77 -0.10 6.90 14.14
C LEU A 77 -1.45 7.12 13.44
N LYS A 78 -2.52 7.42 14.18
CA LYS A 78 -3.82 7.76 13.63
C LYS A 78 -3.67 8.87 12.58
N GLY A 79 -4.18 8.62 11.37
CA GLY A 79 -4.11 9.56 10.25
C GLY A 79 -2.71 9.82 9.70
N ARG A 80 -1.70 9.03 10.11
CA ARG A 80 -0.31 9.13 9.63
C ARG A 80 0.23 7.82 9.09
N GLU A 81 -0.32 6.68 9.48
CA GLU A 81 0.06 5.37 8.96
C GLU A 81 -0.90 4.91 7.86
N ALA A 82 -0.32 4.38 6.78
CA ALA A 82 -1.04 3.71 5.72
C ALA A 82 -0.34 2.41 5.31
N LEU A 83 -1.13 1.48 4.78
CA LEU A 83 -0.66 0.25 4.17
C LEU A 83 -1.01 0.29 2.68
N ILE A 84 0.01 0.22 1.83
CA ILE A 84 -0.16 0.03 0.39
C ILE A 84 -0.15 -1.47 0.14
N VAL A 85 -1.32 -2.04 -0.16
CA VAL A 85 -1.51 -3.47 -0.37
C VAL A 85 -1.69 -3.73 -1.86
N THR A 86 -0.84 -4.58 -2.43
CA THR A 86 -0.90 -4.91 -3.86
C THR A 86 -0.90 -6.42 -4.09
N PHE A 87 -1.56 -6.83 -5.18
CA PHE A 87 -1.81 -8.22 -5.54
C PHE A 87 -1.10 -8.54 -6.85
N TRP A 88 -0.29 -9.59 -6.84
CA TRP A 88 0.56 -9.98 -7.97
C TRP A 88 0.42 -11.46 -8.28
N ARG A 89 0.68 -11.84 -9.53
CA ARG A 89 0.78 -13.25 -9.92
C ARG A 89 2.00 -13.94 -9.30
N SER A 90 3.10 -13.22 -9.13
CA SER A 90 4.35 -13.71 -8.53
C SER A 90 5.13 -12.56 -7.90
N PHE A 91 6.14 -12.89 -7.08
CA PHE A 91 7.04 -11.88 -6.52
C PHE A 91 8.01 -11.34 -7.60
N GLU A 92 8.37 -12.15 -8.58
CA GLU A 92 9.20 -11.75 -9.71
C GLU A 92 8.52 -10.66 -10.56
N ASP A 93 7.21 -10.79 -10.79
CA ASP A 93 6.41 -9.78 -11.52
C ASP A 93 6.38 -8.44 -10.75
N HIS A 94 6.30 -8.49 -9.41
CA HIS A 94 6.41 -7.31 -8.55
C HIS A 94 7.79 -6.65 -8.71
N GLU A 95 8.87 -7.41 -8.55
CA GLU A 95 10.23 -6.89 -8.65
C GLU A 95 10.55 -6.34 -10.06
N ALA A 96 9.95 -6.92 -11.10
CA ALA A 96 10.08 -6.40 -12.46
C ALA A 96 9.43 -5.01 -12.61
N SER A 97 8.30 -4.76 -11.96
CA SER A 97 7.66 -3.43 -11.98
C SER A 97 8.54 -2.36 -11.33
N HIS A 98 9.28 -2.71 -10.26
CA HIS A 98 10.21 -1.81 -9.57
C HIS A 98 11.45 -1.43 -10.40
N LYS A 99 11.71 -2.14 -11.50
CA LYS A 99 12.78 -1.85 -12.46
C LYS A 99 12.30 -0.99 -13.63
N SER A 100 11.00 -0.68 -13.70
CA SER A 100 10.46 0.18 -14.75
C SER A 100 10.87 1.64 -14.54
N ASP A 101 11.32 2.28 -15.63
CA ASP A 101 11.66 3.70 -15.67
C ASP A 101 10.46 4.60 -15.34
N THR A 102 9.23 4.11 -15.52
CA THR A 102 8.02 4.87 -15.21
C THR A 102 7.57 4.71 -13.75
N PHE A 103 7.91 3.60 -13.10
CA PHE A 103 7.48 3.30 -11.73
C PHE A 103 8.39 3.98 -10.69
N GLN A 104 9.71 3.85 -10.85
CA GLN A 104 10.67 4.34 -9.86
C GLN A 104 10.51 5.82 -9.49
N PRO A 105 10.31 6.77 -10.44
CA PRO A 105 10.14 8.17 -10.10
C PRO A 105 8.87 8.43 -9.28
N LEU A 106 7.77 7.74 -9.59
CA LEU A 106 6.50 7.88 -8.86
C LEU A 106 6.61 7.30 -7.45
N PHE A 107 7.28 6.16 -7.32
CA PHE A 107 7.49 5.55 -6.01
C PHE A 107 8.39 6.41 -5.11
N LYS A 108 9.45 7.03 -5.67
CA LYS A 108 10.28 8.00 -4.94
C LYS A 108 9.46 9.18 -4.42
N ARG A 109 8.51 9.70 -5.22
CA ARG A 109 7.58 10.74 -4.76
C ARG A 109 6.72 10.26 -3.59
N VAL A 110 6.25 9.02 -3.58
CA VAL A 110 5.54 8.48 -2.39
C VAL A 110 6.48 8.45 -1.18
N LEU A 111 7.72 7.98 -1.34
CA LEU A 111 8.70 7.90 -0.24
C LEU A 111 9.11 9.26 0.34
N GLU A 112 9.10 10.33 -0.46
CA GLU A 112 9.38 11.68 0.04
C GLU A 112 8.39 12.13 1.13
N LEU A 113 7.17 11.61 1.11
CA LEU A 113 6.15 11.88 2.13
C LEU A 113 6.40 11.12 3.44
N CYS A 114 7.22 10.07 3.39
CA CYS A 114 7.28 9.06 4.44
C CYS A 114 8.52 9.25 5.33
N GLU A 115 8.35 9.05 6.64
CA GLU A 115 9.46 8.96 7.61
C GLU A 115 10.28 7.69 7.39
N ASN A 116 9.63 6.62 6.95
CA ASN A 116 10.23 5.34 6.66
C ASN A 116 10.35 5.10 5.15
N GLY A 117 11.47 4.51 4.74
CA GLY A 117 11.80 4.28 3.34
C GLY A 117 11.35 2.92 2.79
N ASN A 118 10.24 2.37 3.31
CA ASN A 118 9.66 1.02 3.13
C ASN A 118 9.97 0.04 4.26
N GLU A 119 8.92 -0.37 4.99
CA GLU A 119 8.86 -1.58 5.83
C GLU A 119 7.75 -2.51 5.34
#